data_AF-A0A2E3ZVB6-F1
#
_entry.id   AF-A0A2E3ZVB6-F1
#
_cell.length_a   1.000
_cell.length_b   1.000
_cell.length_c   1.000
_cell.angle_alpha   90.00
_cell.angle_beta   90.00
_cell.angle_gamma   90.00
#
_symmetry.space_group_name_H-M   'P 1'
#
loop_
_entity.id
_entity.type
_entity.pdbx_description
1 polymer ?
#
loop_
_entity_poly.entity_id
_entity_poly.type
_entity_poly.pdbx_seq_one_letter_code
_entity_poly.pdbx_strand_id
1 'polypeptide(L)'
;MIVKKIKQLKKIISSIHNKDVYFIPTMGNLHDGHLSLIKYAQEKKQFLIVSIFVNPLQFDDKKDFKNYPKTIKSDLKILEKFKIDIIFLPDDNFSKGNLSKVTIESITKKLCGTNRPGHFSGVATILLKFLNLIQPDFLVLGKKDFQQILVIKQTIKDFFFKTKIIELPIIRDNDGLALSSRNSLIPLKKKKCY
;
A
#
# COMPACT_ATOMS: atom_id res chain seq x y z
N MET A 1 15.22 -9.27 -1.70
CA MET A 1 15.40 -9.36 -3.18
C MET A 1 14.42 -8.43 -3.89
N ILE A 2 14.80 -7.80 -5.02
CA ILE A 2 13.88 -6.98 -5.83
C ILE A 2 13.25 -7.83 -6.94
N VAL A 3 11.92 -7.80 -7.08
CA VAL A 3 11.17 -8.52 -8.12
C VAL A 3 10.30 -7.54 -8.89
N LYS A 4 10.35 -7.58 -10.23
CA LYS A 4 9.54 -6.71 -11.09
C LYS A 4 8.45 -7.44 -11.87
N LYS A 5 8.70 -8.70 -12.23
CA LYS A 5 7.82 -9.47 -13.11
C LYS A 5 6.86 -10.34 -12.31
N ILE A 6 5.58 -10.30 -12.67
CA ILE A 6 4.51 -11.10 -12.04
C ILE A 6 4.84 -12.60 -12.10
N LYS A 7 5.32 -13.10 -13.24
CA LYS A 7 5.69 -14.52 -13.41
C LYS A 7 6.77 -14.96 -12.41
N GLN A 8 7.77 -14.10 -12.17
CA GLN A 8 8.82 -14.37 -11.20
C GLN A 8 8.27 -14.36 -9.77
N LEU A 9 7.43 -13.37 -9.43
CA LEU A 9 6.79 -13.32 -8.11
C LEU A 9 5.95 -14.57 -7.85
N LYS A 10 5.11 -14.99 -8.81
CA LYS A 10 4.31 -16.21 -8.68
C LYS A 10 5.16 -17.43 -8.36
N LYS A 11 6.28 -17.62 -9.08
CA LYS A 11 7.20 -18.74 -8.86
C LYS A 11 7.77 -18.73 -7.44
N ILE A 12 8.13 -17.55 -6.92
CA ILE A 12 8.64 -17.41 -5.56
C ILE A 12 7.53 -17.73 -4.54
N ILE A 13 6.34 -17.13 -4.69
CA ILE A 13 5.22 -17.38 -3.78
C ILE A 13 4.87 -18.87 -3.71
N SER A 14 4.81 -19.56 -4.85
CA SER A 14 4.51 -21.00 -4.87
C SER A 14 5.56 -21.89 -4.19
N SER A 15 6.78 -21.37 -3.97
CA SER A 15 7.86 -22.10 -3.29
C SER A 15 7.93 -21.85 -1.78
N ILE A 16 7.10 -20.95 -1.26
CA ILE A 16 7.05 -20.65 0.18
C ILE A 16 6.17 -21.71 0.83
N HIS A 17 6.77 -22.46 1.76
CA HIS A 17 6.08 -23.44 2.59
C HIS A 17 6.42 -23.20 4.06
N ASN A 18 5.47 -23.49 4.95
CA ASN A 18 5.65 -23.42 6.41
C ASN A 18 6.12 -22.05 6.93
N LYS A 19 5.74 -20.97 6.25
CA LYS A 19 5.97 -19.59 6.69
C LYS A 19 4.73 -18.76 6.40
N ASP A 20 4.36 -17.92 7.36
CA ASP A 20 3.35 -16.91 7.11
C ASP A 20 3.91 -15.84 6.17
N VAL A 21 3.06 -15.29 5.31
CA VAL A 21 3.40 -14.20 4.40
C VAL A 21 2.81 -12.90 4.92
N TYR A 22 3.70 -11.99 5.31
CA TYR A 22 3.37 -10.62 5.68
C TYR A 22 3.54 -9.72 4.46
N PHE A 23 2.51 -8.94 4.14
CA PHE A 23 2.51 -8.03 3.01
C PHE A 23 2.22 -6.59 3.43
N ILE A 24 3.06 -5.66 2.95
CA ILE A 24 2.92 -4.21 3.12
C ILE A 24 2.80 -3.56 1.73
N PRO A 25 1.59 -3.19 1.28
CA PRO A 25 1.44 -2.41 0.07
C PRO A 25 1.78 -0.94 0.31
N THR A 26 2.63 -0.36 -0.53
CA THR A 26 2.95 1.07 -0.50
C THR A 26 2.89 1.68 -1.90
N MET A 27 2.80 3.01 -1.95
CA MET A 27 2.98 3.77 -3.20
C MET A 27 4.38 4.38 -3.32
N GLY A 28 5.33 4.01 -2.46
CA GLY A 28 6.66 4.64 -2.41
C GLY A 28 6.65 6.03 -1.76
N ASN A 29 7.75 6.76 -1.94
CA ASN A 29 8.08 7.95 -1.15
C ASN A 29 7.95 7.67 0.34
N LEU A 30 8.78 6.73 0.79
CA LEU A 30 8.72 6.13 2.10
C LEU A 30 9.12 7.13 3.20
N HIS A 31 8.56 6.94 4.38
CA HIS A 31 8.76 7.77 5.57
C HIS A 31 8.59 6.90 6.82
N ASP A 32 8.82 7.43 8.02
CA ASP A 32 8.85 6.62 9.25
C ASP A 32 7.55 5.86 9.53
N GLY A 33 6.41 6.42 9.12
CA GLY A 33 5.13 5.68 9.12
C GLY A 33 5.12 4.40 8.30
N HIS A 34 5.83 4.32 7.18
CA HIS A 34 6.02 3.07 6.42
C HIS A 34 7.06 2.16 7.08
N LEU A 35 8.14 2.76 7.60
CA LEU A 35 9.22 2.01 8.23
C LEU A 35 8.77 1.33 9.52
N SER A 36 7.81 1.91 10.26
CA SER A 36 7.22 1.26 11.43
C SER A 36 6.44 -0.01 11.06
N LEU A 37 5.72 -0.01 9.93
CA LEU A 37 5.04 -1.22 9.43
C LEU A 37 6.05 -2.32 9.12
N ILE A 38 7.16 -1.94 8.46
CA ILE A 38 8.24 -2.88 8.09
C ILE A 38 8.90 -3.46 9.34
N LYS A 39 9.28 -2.61 10.31
CA LYS A 39 9.88 -3.05 11.59
C LYS A 39 8.99 -4.06 12.31
N TYR A 40 7.70 -3.75 12.44
CA TYR A 40 6.73 -4.65 13.06
C TYR A 40 6.66 -6.01 12.35
N ALA A 41 6.61 -6.03 11.01
CA ALA A 41 6.49 -7.27 10.26
C ALA A 41 7.79 -8.11 10.33
N GLN A 42 8.96 -7.47 10.40
CA GLN A 42 10.24 -8.15 10.56
C GLN A 42 10.40 -8.87 11.89
N GLU A 43 9.90 -8.28 12.98
CA GLU A 43 9.94 -8.89 14.30
C GLU A 43 9.22 -10.24 14.35
N LYS A 44 8.30 -10.50 13.41
CA LYS A 44 7.58 -11.78 13.31
C LYS A 44 8.46 -12.91 12.82
N LYS A 45 9.61 -12.61 12.20
CA LYS A 45 10.55 -13.59 11.64
C LYS A 45 9.90 -14.52 10.61
N GLN A 46 8.93 -14.00 9.86
CA GLN A 46 8.18 -14.67 8.80
C GLN A 46 8.54 -14.09 7.43
N PHE A 47 7.91 -14.56 6.34
CA PHE A 47 8.24 -14.08 4.99
C PHE A 47 7.63 -12.69 4.74
N LEU A 48 8.47 -11.70 4.45
CA LEU A 48 8.05 -10.30 4.31
C LEU A 48 8.13 -9.81 2.86
N ILE A 49 7.01 -9.29 2.38
CA ILE A 49 6.86 -8.67 1.07
C ILE A 49 6.45 -7.21 1.24
N VAL A 50 7.18 -6.30 0.60
CA VAL A 50 6.82 -4.89 0.49
C VAL A 50 6.62 -4.57 -0.98
N SER A 51 5.51 -3.95 -1.37
CA SER A 51 5.36 -3.41 -2.72
C SER A 51 5.53 -1.90 -2.76
N ILE A 52 6.10 -1.41 -3.86
CA ILE A 52 6.07 0.02 -4.21
C ILE A 52 5.39 0.12 -5.57
N PHE A 53 4.16 0.63 -5.57
CA PHE A 53 3.38 0.82 -6.78
C PHE A 53 2.46 2.03 -6.67
N VAL A 54 2.73 3.08 -7.46
CA VAL A 54 1.83 4.24 -7.56
C VAL A 54 0.65 3.85 -8.44
N ASN A 55 -0.45 3.45 -7.81
CA ASN A 55 -1.66 3.00 -8.49
C ASN A 55 -2.36 4.16 -9.22
N PRO A 56 -2.40 4.23 -10.57
CA PRO A 56 -3.07 5.33 -11.27
C PRO A 56 -4.59 5.35 -11.06
N LEU A 57 -5.22 4.18 -10.81
CA LEU A 57 -6.68 4.03 -10.74
C LEU A 57 -7.29 4.68 -9.49
N GLN A 58 -6.48 4.95 -8.46
CA GLN A 58 -6.93 5.62 -7.25
C GLN A 58 -6.69 7.14 -7.26
N PHE A 59 -6.22 7.70 -8.38
CA PHE A 59 -6.12 9.14 -8.55
C PHE A 59 -7.31 9.64 -9.35
N ASP A 60 -8.12 10.43 -8.68
CA ASP A 60 -9.26 11.16 -9.24
C ASP A 60 -8.81 12.43 -9.99
N ASP A 61 -7.67 13.02 -9.60
CA ASP A 61 -7.03 14.13 -10.31
C ASP A 61 -5.74 13.67 -11.04
N LYS A 62 -5.70 13.90 -12.36
CA LYS A 62 -4.52 13.64 -13.20
C LYS A 62 -3.30 14.46 -12.77
N LYS A 63 -3.50 15.67 -12.23
CA LYS A 63 -2.41 16.51 -11.72
C LYS A 63 -1.83 15.92 -10.44
N ASP A 64 -2.66 15.43 -9.51
CA ASP A 64 -2.18 14.71 -8.30
C ASP A 64 -1.38 13.46 -8.70
N PHE A 65 -1.85 12.66 -9.66
CA PHE A 65 -1.08 11.51 -10.15
C PHE A 65 0.27 11.92 -10.75
N LYS A 66 0.28 12.98 -11.58
CA LYS A 66 1.51 13.47 -12.23
C LYS A 66 2.52 14.01 -11.21
N ASN A 67 2.03 14.68 -10.17
CA ASN A 67 2.84 15.32 -9.13
C ASN A 67 3.16 14.38 -7.96
N TYR A 68 2.61 13.17 -7.92
CA TYR A 68 2.90 12.21 -6.87
C TYR A 68 4.40 11.90 -6.85
N PRO A 69 5.08 12.00 -5.69
CA PRO A 69 6.52 11.82 -5.60
C PRO A 69 6.91 10.38 -5.93
N LYS A 70 7.82 10.22 -6.91
CA LYS A 70 8.35 8.92 -7.35
C LYS A 70 9.83 8.84 -7.03
N THR A 71 10.16 8.35 -5.84
CA THR A 71 11.52 8.38 -5.26
C THR A 71 12.16 7.00 -5.19
N ILE A 72 11.91 6.13 -6.19
CA ILE A 72 12.27 4.70 -6.12
C ILE A 72 13.73 4.43 -5.73
N LYS A 73 14.69 5.23 -6.23
CA LYS A 73 16.11 5.08 -5.87
C LYS A 73 16.35 5.35 -4.38
N SER A 74 15.70 6.37 -3.82
CA SER A 74 15.79 6.70 -2.39
C SER A 74 15.06 5.66 -1.55
N ASP A 75 13.86 5.25 -1.98
CA ASP A 75 13.07 4.24 -1.27
C ASP A 75 13.86 2.92 -1.15
N LEU A 76 14.50 2.47 -2.24
CA LEU A 76 15.32 1.25 -2.21
C LEU A 76 16.51 1.35 -1.25
N LYS A 77 17.23 2.49 -1.24
CA LYS A 77 18.32 2.73 -0.28
C LYS A 77 17.84 2.68 1.18
N ILE A 78 16.62 3.15 1.44
CA ILE A 78 16.02 3.06 2.78
C ILE A 78 15.71 1.60 3.11
N LEU A 79 15.09 0.88 2.17
CA LEU A 79 14.69 -0.53 2.34
C LEU A 79 15.89 -1.49 2.46
N GLU A 80 17.06 -1.17 1.91
CA GLU A 80 18.29 -1.96 2.06
C GLU A 80 18.71 -2.14 3.53
N LYS A 81 18.31 -1.21 4.42
CA LYS A 81 18.58 -1.30 5.87
C LYS A 81 17.71 -2.32 6.59
N PHE A 82 16.74 -2.91 5.89
CA PHE A 82 15.73 -3.80 6.41
C PHE A 82 15.89 -5.20 5.78
N LYS A 83 15.84 -6.24 6.59
CA LYS A 83 15.68 -7.64 6.15
C LYS A 83 14.28 -7.84 5.54
N ILE A 84 14.13 -7.58 4.24
CA ILE A 84 12.89 -7.79 3.48
C ILE A 84 13.16 -8.88 2.44
N ASP A 85 12.36 -9.94 2.46
CA ASP A 85 12.53 -11.06 1.53
C ASP A 85 12.27 -10.60 0.08
N ILE A 86 11.15 -9.88 -0.14
CA ILE A 86 10.77 -9.38 -1.47
C ILE A 86 10.37 -7.91 -1.42
N ILE A 87 11.04 -7.10 -2.25
CA ILE A 87 10.56 -5.78 -2.67
C ILE A 87 9.95 -5.94 -4.06
N PHE A 88 8.62 -5.91 -4.13
CA PHE A 88 7.89 -6.05 -5.38
C PHE A 88 7.65 -4.69 -6.04
N LEU A 89 8.20 -4.52 -7.24
CA LEU A 89 8.13 -3.31 -8.05
C LEU A 89 7.43 -3.62 -9.38
N PRO A 90 6.10 -3.82 -9.39
CA PRO A 90 5.38 -4.07 -10.62
C PRO A 90 5.53 -2.90 -11.59
N ASP A 91 5.57 -3.20 -12.89
CA ASP A 91 5.53 -2.17 -13.94
C ASP A 91 4.11 -1.59 -14.09
N ASP A 92 3.99 -0.49 -14.85
CA ASP A 92 2.71 0.22 -15.02
C ASP A 92 1.60 -0.68 -15.60
N ASN A 93 1.95 -1.75 -16.32
CA ASN A 93 0.96 -2.69 -16.87
C ASN A 93 0.20 -3.44 -15.77
N PHE A 94 0.68 -3.41 -14.52
CA PHE A 94 -0.06 -3.92 -13.38
C PHE A 94 -1.40 -3.21 -13.16
N SER A 95 -1.57 -1.98 -13.67
CA SER A 95 -2.85 -1.26 -13.66
C SER A 95 -3.52 -1.13 -15.04
N LYS A 96 -2.76 -1.29 -16.14
CA LYS A 96 -3.30 -1.17 -17.51
C LYS A 96 -4.09 -2.41 -17.91
N GLY A 97 -5.07 -2.21 -18.79
CA GLY A 97 -5.89 -3.30 -19.35
C GLY A 97 -6.91 -3.90 -18.39
N ASN A 98 -7.20 -3.24 -17.27
CA ASN A 98 -8.30 -3.65 -16.39
C ASN A 98 -9.64 -3.39 -17.08
N LEU A 99 -10.22 -4.42 -17.69
CA LEU A 99 -11.62 -4.42 -18.16
C LEU A 99 -12.62 -4.63 -17.02
N SER A 100 -12.13 -5.15 -15.89
CA SER A 100 -12.90 -5.36 -14.67
C SER A 100 -12.52 -4.32 -13.62
N LYS A 101 -13.52 -3.80 -12.92
CA LYS A 101 -13.37 -2.86 -11.81
C LYS A 101 -14.22 -3.33 -10.64
N VAL A 102 -13.70 -3.18 -9.44
CA VAL A 102 -14.47 -3.43 -8.22
C VAL A 102 -14.94 -2.12 -7.62
N THR A 103 -16.23 -2.06 -7.31
CA THR A 103 -16.86 -0.89 -6.71
C THR A 103 -17.42 -1.30 -5.35
N ILE A 104 -17.08 -0.53 -4.33
CA ILE A 104 -17.66 -0.69 -2.99
C ILE A 104 -18.69 0.41 -2.83
N GLU A 105 -19.95 0.06 -2.64
CA GLU A 105 -21.03 1.05 -2.69
C GLU A 105 -21.17 1.87 -1.41
N SER A 106 -21.56 1.25 -0.30
CA SER A 106 -22.04 1.97 0.90
C SER A 106 -20.94 2.74 1.64
N ILE A 107 -19.74 2.16 1.74
CA ILE A 107 -18.60 2.75 2.48
C ILE A 107 -17.99 3.95 1.74
N THR A 108 -18.19 4.05 0.42
CA THR A 108 -17.61 5.11 -0.42
C THR A 108 -18.53 6.32 -0.59
N LYS A 109 -19.81 6.21 -0.23
CA LYS A 109 -20.80 7.30 -0.26
C LYS A 109 -20.71 8.28 0.92
N LYS A 110 -19.69 8.16 1.79
CA LYS A 110 -19.48 8.99 2.98
C LYS A 110 -18.02 9.43 3.11
N LEU A 111 -17.75 10.44 3.93
CA LEU A 111 -16.40 10.92 4.29
C LEU A 111 -15.54 11.26 3.06
N CYS A 112 -14.28 10.83 3.02
CA CYS A 112 -13.35 11.15 1.91
C CYS A 112 -13.82 10.61 0.56
N GLY A 113 -14.71 9.62 0.55
CA GLY A 113 -15.25 9.02 -0.68
C GLY A 113 -16.13 9.95 -1.50
N THR A 114 -16.82 10.92 -0.85
CA THR A 114 -17.64 11.91 -1.55
C THR A 114 -16.78 12.90 -2.35
N ASN A 115 -15.58 13.20 -1.85
CA ASN A 115 -14.70 14.19 -2.42
C ASN A 115 -13.69 13.60 -3.42
N ARG A 116 -13.65 12.27 -3.56
CA ARG A 116 -12.69 11.54 -4.40
C ARG A 116 -13.36 10.40 -5.17
N PRO A 117 -14.23 10.73 -6.15
CA PRO A 117 -15.03 9.73 -6.86
C PRO A 117 -14.12 8.69 -7.55
N GLY A 118 -14.43 7.41 -7.32
CA GLY A 118 -13.68 6.29 -7.89
C GLY A 118 -12.35 5.94 -7.19
N HIS A 119 -11.86 6.75 -6.25
CA HIS A 119 -10.62 6.50 -5.52
C HIS A 119 -10.58 5.10 -4.88
N PHE A 120 -11.61 4.78 -4.08
CA PHE A 120 -11.67 3.50 -3.37
C PHE A 120 -11.92 2.31 -4.28
N SER A 121 -12.61 2.50 -5.42
CA SER A 121 -12.68 1.45 -6.44
C SER A 121 -11.30 1.14 -7.03
N GLY A 122 -10.48 2.18 -7.24
CA GLY A 122 -9.08 2.01 -7.67
C GLY A 122 -8.24 1.28 -6.64
N VAL A 123 -8.40 1.61 -5.36
CA VAL A 123 -7.76 0.91 -4.23
C VAL A 123 -8.18 -0.56 -4.21
N ALA A 124 -9.48 -0.86 -4.20
CA ALA A 124 -10.01 -2.22 -4.12
C ALA A 124 -9.58 -3.07 -5.33
N THR A 125 -9.60 -2.50 -6.53
CA THR A 125 -9.19 -3.19 -7.76
C THR A 125 -7.72 -3.62 -7.69
N ILE A 126 -6.81 -2.74 -7.30
CA ILE A 126 -5.38 -3.09 -7.18
C ILE A 126 -5.11 -3.99 -5.98
N LEU A 127 -5.80 -3.78 -4.86
CA LEU A 127 -5.74 -4.67 -3.71
C LEU A 127 -6.06 -6.10 -4.12
N LEU A 128 -7.13 -6.33 -4.86
CA LEU A 128 -7.51 -7.67 -5.33
C LEU A 128 -6.43 -8.30 -6.21
N LYS A 129 -5.75 -7.52 -7.06
CA LYS A 129 -4.62 -8.04 -7.84
C LYS A 129 -3.47 -8.47 -6.92
N PHE A 130 -3.17 -7.71 -5.88
CA PHE A 130 -2.17 -8.11 -4.88
C PHE A 130 -2.60 -9.35 -4.09
N LEU A 131 -3.83 -9.38 -3.57
CA LEU A 131 -4.33 -10.51 -2.78
C LEU A 131 -4.35 -11.82 -3.59
N ASN A 132 -4.77 -11.78 -4.85
CA ASN A 132 -4.73 -12.97 -5.73
C ASN A 132 -3.31 -13.41 -6.07
N LEU A 133 -2.40 -12.46 -6.26
CA LEU A 133 -1.03 -12.73 -6.68
C LEU A 133 -0.15 -13.23 -5.53
N ILE A 134 -0.29 -12.61 -4.36
CA ILE A 134 0.58 -12.81 -3.20
C ILE A 134 -0.05 -13.78 -2.20
N GLN A 135 -1.38 -13.79 -2.08
CA GLN A 135 -2.13 -14.57 -1.09
C GLN A 135 -1.56 -14.44 0.33
N PRO A 136 -1.37 -13.21 0.84
CA PRO A 136 -0.71 -13.01 2.13
C PRO A 136 -1.58 -13.52 3.28
N ASP A 137 -0.97 -14.12 4.30
CA ASP A 137 -1.63 -14.43 5.56
C ASP A 137 -1.97 -13.15 6.33
N PHE A 138 -1.07 -12.16 6.27
CA PHE A 138 -1.20 -10.89 6.97
C PHE A 138 -0.98 -9.69 6.05
N LEU A 139 -1.92 -8.74 6.07
CA LEU A 139 -1.82 -7.44 5.43
C LEU A 139 -1.59 -6.36 6.50
N VAL A 140 -0.43 -5.71 6.49
CA VAL A 140 -0.07 -4.72 7.52
C VAL A 140 -0.30 -3.31 6.98
N LEU A 141 -1.12 -2.52 7.69
CA LEU A 141 -1.58 -1.20 7.27
C LEU A 141 -1.44 -0.17 8.40
N GLY A 142 -1.17 1.08 8.05
CA GLY A 142 -1.19 2.20 9.00
C GLY A 142 -2.59 2.80 9.14
N LYS A 143 -3.02 3.10 10.37
CA LYS A 143 -4.34 3.69 10.68
C LYS A 143 -4.59 5.11 10.16
N LYS A 144 -3.62 5.70 9.45
CA LYS A 144 -3.70 7.07 8.92
C LYS A 144 -4.88 7.23 7.97
N ASP A 145 -5.13 6.25 7.11
CA ASP A 145 -6.22 6.26 6.14
C ASP A 145 -7.32 5.29 6.60
N PHE A 146 -8.02 5.61 7.69
CA PHE A 146 -9.03 4.74 8.32
C PHE A 146 -10.12 4.26 7.34
N GLN A 147 -10.63 5.14 6.48
CA GLN A 147 -11.63 4.76 5.47
C GLN A 147 -11.07 3.75 4.44
N GLN A 148 -9.78 3.86 4.10
CA GLN A 148 -9.12 2.89 3.23
C GLN A 148 -9.07 1.51 3.91
N ILE A 149 -8.78 1.47 5.22
CA ILE A 149 -8.80 0.20 5.98
C ILE A 149 -10.19 -0.42 5.96
N LEU A 150 -11.26 0.36 6.14
CA LEU A 150 -12.64 -0.15 6.06
C LEU A 150 -12.96 -0.75 4.68
N VAL A 151 -12.57 -0.07 3.60
CA VAL A 151 -12.70 -0.56 2.22
C VAL A 151 -11.94 -1.86 2.02
N ILE A 152 -10.70 -1.96 2.52
CA ILE A 152 -9.87 -3.17 2.42
C ILE A 152 -10.51 -4.31 3.23
N LYS A 153 -10.93 -4.07 4.48
CA LYS A 153 -11.62 -5.07 5.32
C LYS A 153 -12.85 -5.62 4.63
N GLN A 154 -13.69 -4.73 4.08
CA GLN A 154 -14.89 -5.11 3.37
C GLN A 154 -14.55 -5.94 2.12
N THR A 155 -13.55 -5.52 1.34
CA THR A 155 -13.09 -6.28 0.16
C THR A 155 -12.60 -7.69 0.53
N ILE A 156 -11.81 -7.81 1.59
CA ILE A 156 -11.32 -9.12 2.06
C ILE A 156 -12.48 -10.02 2.46
N LYS A 157 -13.46 -9.48 3.19
CA LYS A 157 -14.66 -10.20 3.62
C LYS A 157 -15.52 -10.64 2.44
N ASP A 158 -15.87 -9.73 1.54
CA ASP A 158 -16.82 -9.98 0.44
C ASP A 158 -16.28 -10.96 -0.60
N PHE A 159 -14.96 -11.01 -0.77
CA PHE A 159 -14.30 -11.93 -1.70
C PHE A 159 -13.64 -13.13 -0.97
N PHE A 160 -14.02 -13.37 0.29
CA PHE A 160 -13.63 -14.55 1.07
C PHE A 160 -12.11 -14.80 1.19
N PHE A 161 -11.31 -13.73 1.20
CA PHE A 161 -9.87 -13.86 1.42
C PHE A 161 -9.58 -14.24 2.88
N LYS A 162 -8.64 -15.18 3.08
CA LYS A 162 -8.17 -15.60 4.41
C LYS A 162 -7.24 -14.60 5.08
N THR A 163 -6.78 -13.59 4.32
CA THR A 163 -5.84 -12.56 4.77
C THR A 163 -6.37 -11.81 6.00
N LYS A 164 -5.58 -11.79 7.07
CA LYS A 164 -5.85 -11.02 8.29
C LYS A 164 -5.23 -9.64 8.18
N ILE A 165 -5.95 -8.61 8.62
CA ILE A 165 -5.42 -7.24 8.64
C ILE A 165 -4.77 -6.95 10.00
N ILE A 166 -3.56 -6.41 9.97
CA ILE A 166 -2.86 -5.86 11.13
C ILE A 166 -2.81 -4.33 10.97
N GLU A 167 -3.31 -3.61 11.96
CA GLU A 167 -3.39 -2.16 11.93
C GLU A 167 -2.43 -1.54 12.94
N LEU A 168 -1.50 -0.71 12.47
CA LEU A 168 -0.57 0.01 13.35
C LEU A 168 -1.00 1.48 13.54
N PRO A 169 -0.72 2.08 14.71
CA PRO A 169 -1.01 3.49 14.98
C PRO A 169 -0.40 4.45 13.96
N ILE A 170 -0.99 5.65 13.88
CA ILE A 170 -0.47 6.75 13.06
C ILE A 170 0.86 7.23 13.65
N ILE A 171 1.88 7.38 12.82
CA ILE A 171 3.13 8.05 13.20
C ILE A 171 3.03 9.52 12.81
N ARG A 172 3.40 10.40 13.74
CA ARG A 172 3.42 11.86 13.59
C ARG A 172 4.85 12.38 13.70
N ASP A 173 5.14 13.52 13.09
CA ASP A 173 6.40 14.23 13.33
C ASP A 173 6.39 14.99 14.66
N ASN A 174 7.49 15.68 14.98
CA ASN A 174 7.66 16.42 16.23
C ASN A 174 6.65 17.57 16.38
N ASP A 175 6.09 18.07 15.28
CA ASP A 175 5.08 19.13 15.28
C ASP A 175 3.65 18.55 15.38
N GLY A 176 3.52 17.22 15.47
CA GLY A 176 2.24 16.51 15.56
C GLY A 176 1.59 16.21 14.22
N LEU A 177 2.20 16.58 13.08
CA LEU A 177 1.64 16.34 11.77
C LEU A 177 1.74 14.86 11.41
N ALA A 178 0.63 14.26 10.97
CA ALA A 178 0.62 12.86 10.53
C ALA A 178 1.54 12.69 9.31
N LEU A 179 2.49 11.73 9.39
CA LEU A 179 3.44 11.50 8.32
C LEU A 179 2.75 11.00 7.06
N SER A 180 3.02 11.64 5.93
CA SER A 180 2.52 11.26 4.61
C SER A 180 3.56 11.48 3.53
N SER A 181 3.55 10.64 2.50
CA SER A 181 4.31 10.88 1.25
C SER A 181 3.99 12.23 0.60
N ARG A 182 2.82 12.83 0.86
CA ARG A 182 2.46 14.15 0.35
C ARG A 182 3.02 15.31 1.19
N ASN A 183 3.59 15.07 2.39
CA ASN A 183 4.13 16.14 3.24
C ASN A 183 5.35 16.85 2.60
N SER A 184 5.97 16.25 1.57
CA SER A 184 7.01 16.90 0.75
C SER A 184 6.46 18.01 -0.14
N LEU A 185 5.16 18.01 -0.44
CA LEU A 185 4.49 19.01 -1.28
C LEU A 185 4.00 20.23 -0.48
N ILE A 186 4.00 20.15 0.86
CA ILE A 186 3.57 21.25 1.73
C ILE A 186 4.72 22.25 1.86
N PRO A 187 4.55 23.53 1.48
CA PRO A 187 5.54 24.56 1.71
C PRO A 187 5.87 24.66 3.20
N LEU A 188 7.14 24.80 3.56
CA LEU A 188 7.63 24.82 4.95
C LEU A 188 6.83 25.76 5.88
N LYS A 189 6.35 26.91 5.37
CA LYS A 189 5.53 27.87 6.13
C LYS A 189 4.14 27.36 6.53
N LYS A 190 3.59 26.36 5.84
CA LYS A 190 2.23 25.81 6.11
C LYS A 190 2.22 24.54 6.95
N LYS A 191 3.38 23.96 7.27
CA LYS A 191 3.47 22.75 8.11
C LYS A 191 3.10 22.97 9.58
N LYS A 192 3.24 24.20 10.09
CA LYS A 192 2.99 24.55 11.50
C LYS A 192 1.50 24.72 11.87
N CYS A 193 0.57 24.59 10.93
CA CYS A 193 -0.86 24.91 11.15
C CYS A 193 -1.81 23.70 10.98
N TYR A 194 -1.31 22.45 11.01
CA TYR A 194 -2.11 21.23 10.80
C TYR A 194 -1.75 20.12 11.78
#